data_AF-A0A0M2REX3-F1
#
_entry.id   AF-A0A0M2REX3-F1
#
_cell.length_a   1.000
_cell.length_b   1.000
_cell.length_c   1.000
_cell.angle_alpha   90.00
_cell.angle_beta   90.00
_cell.angle_gamma   90.00
#
_symmetry.space_group_name_H-M   'P 1'
#
loop_
_entity.id
_entity.type
_entity.pdbx_description
1 polymer ?
#
loop_
_entity_poly.entity_id
_entity_poly.type
_entity_poly.pdbx_seq_one_letter_code
_entity_poly.pdbx_strand_id
1 'polypeptide(L)'
;MAPPLIDFIIRPEITLVTTSLLAPFAAYLKYQRRFIAPVVLPSWLSLKMIKENVMKKLMIFAVLCVGGVIGYFAMNAMFSSGKIEKALQEAAAQLNKNLPMQVDELTTLEAVSTEGSVLVYNYKVDVKKDETDLDVFTAEVKKNLMATMCGKEPFSKLYSAGASYVYNYTDTAGAALTEITIDADTCKS
;
A
#
# COMPACT_ATOMS: atom_id res chain seq x y z
N MET A 1 18.05 101.69 -8.55
CA MET A 1 18.08 101.11 -7.19
C MET A 1 17.50 99.70 -7.32
N ALA A 2 18.30 98.68 -6.97
CA ALA A 2 18.12 97.21 -7.08
C ALA A 2 16.90 96.61 -7.83
N PRO A 3 17.14 95.74 -8.86
CA PRO A 3 16.34 94.56 -9.23
C PRO A 3 17.05 93.26 -8.75
N PRO A 4 16.66 91.99 -9.08
CA PRO A 4 15.60 91.42 -9.96
C PRO A 4 14.60 90.46 -9.22
N LEU A 5 13.39 90.08 -9.72
CA LEU A 5 12.98 89.23 -10.88
C LEU A 5 13.38 87.73 -10.63
N ILE A 6 12.57 86.65 -10.78
CA ILE A 6 11.68 86.16 -11.85
C ILE A 6 10.81 84.95 -11.37
N ASP A 7 9.67 84.76 -12.06
CA ASP A 7 8.72 83.63 -12.16
C ASP A 7 9.27 82.19 -12.29
N PHE A 8 8.44 81.16 -12.00
CA PHE A 8 8.04 80.11 -12.99
C PHE A 8 7.11 79.00 -12.42
N ILE A 9 5.93 78.85 -13.05
CA ILE A 9 5.37 77.62 -13.70
C ILE A 9 5.14 76.33 -12.87
N ILE A 10 3.90 75.98 -12.49
CA ILE A 10 2.87 75.10 -13.16
C ILE A 10 3.34 73.68 -13.58
N ARG A 11 2.83 72.60 -12.95
CA ARG A 11 2.00 71.51 -13.55
C ARG A 11 1.82 70.27 -12.64
N PRO A 12 0.81 69.41 -12.91
CA PRO A 12 0.00 68.69 -11.93
C PRO A 12 0.22 67.17 -11.95
N GLU A 13 -0.35 66.44 -10.99
CA GLU A 13 -0.99 65.15 -11.25
C GLU A 13 -1.84 64.69 -10.05
N ILE A 14 -3.11 64.40 -10.32
CA ILE A 14 -3.99 63.61 -9.45
C ILE A 14 -3.98 62.20 -10.03
N THR A 15 -3.48 61.21 -9.29
CA THR A 15 -3.76 59.79 -9.53
C THR A 15 -3.96 59.06 -8.21
N LEU A 16 -5.09 58.34 -8.15
CA LEU A 16 -5.43 57.34 -7.14
C LEU A 16 -4.40 56.18 -7.14
N VAL A 17 -4.20 55.51 -6.00
CA VAL A 17 -4.38 54.05 -5.81
C VAL A 17 -3.78 53.60 -4.46
N THR A 18 -4.51 52.67 -3.87
CA THR A 18 -4.40 51.93 -2.60
C THR A 18 -3.05 51.31 -2.23
N THR A 19 -2.82 51.17 -0.92
CA THR A 19 -2.10 50.10 -0.14
C THR A 19 -1.49 50.76 1.11
N SER A 20 -1.37 50.20 2.31
CA SER A 20 -1.38 48.82 2.80
C SER A 20 -1.61 48.83 4.33
N LEU A 21 -2.52 47.99 4.81
CA LEU A 21 -2.82 47.71 6.22
C LEU A 21 -1.95 46.54 6.76
N LEU A 22 -0.65 46.50 6.43
CA LEU A 22 0.23 45.35 6.73
C LEU A 22 1.22 45.59 7.88
N ALA A 23 1.13 46.70 8.60
CA ALA A 23 2.08 47.00 9.67
C ALA A 23 1.87 46.24 11.02
N PRO A 24 0.66 45.85 11.48
CA PRO A 24 0.54 45.28 12.83
C PRO A 24 0.74 43.75 12.91
N PHE A 25 0.73 43.01 11.80
CA PHE A 25 0.82 41.53 11.84
C PHE A 25 2.25 41.01 12.11
N ALA A 26 3.28 41.77 11.75
CA ALA A 26 4.68 41.37 11.92
C ALA A 26 5.13 41.37 13.40
N ALA A 27 4.51 42.18 14.26
CA ALA A 27 4.84 42.25 15.68
C ALA A 27 4.32 41.03 16.47
N TYR A 28 3.19 40.45 16.06
CA TYR A 28 2.57 39.31 16.75
C TYR A 28 3.36 38.00 16.55
N LEU A 29 3.91 37.77 15.36
CA LEU A 29 4.70 36.57 15.04
C LEU A 29 6.06 36.51 15.75
N LYS A 30 6.58 37.64 16.22
CA LYS A 30 7.86 37.69 16.94
C LYS A 30 7.73 37.29 18.42
N TYR A 31 6.53 37.44 18.99
CA TYR A 31 6.26 37.10 20.38
C TYR A 31 5.98 35.59 20.59
N GLN A 32 5.27 34.94 19.66
CA GLN A 32 5.00 33.50 19.78
C GLN A 32 6.21 32.58 19.54
N ARG A 33 7.30 33.07 18.95
CA ARG A 33 8.54 32.30 18.73
C ARG A 33 9.40 32.08 19.98
N ARG A 34 9.05 32.64 21.14
CA ARG A 34 9.89 32.57 22.36
C ARG A 34 9.51 31.44 23.32
N PHE A 35 8.43 30.69 23.09
CA PHE A 35 7.90 29.71 24.06
C PHE A 35 7.64 28.29 23.53
N ILE A 36 8.19 27.93 22.37
CA ILE A 36 8.18 26.54 21.91
C ILE A 36 9.62 26.05 21.92
N ALA A 37 10.07 25.53 23.06
CA ALA A 37 11.28 24.72 23.08
C ALA A 37 11.08 23.57 22.09
N PRO A 38 12.07 23.24 21.23
CA PRO A 38 11.96 22.08 20.38
C PRO A 38 11.82 20.86 21.30
N VAL A 39 10.63 20.27 21.34
CA VAL A 39 10.44 18.92 21.86
C VAL A 39 11.28 18.05 20.95
N VAL A 40 12.49 17.70 21.40
CA VAL A 40 13.32 16.70 20.76
C VAL A 40 12.56 15.39 20.94
N LEU A 41 11.69 15.09 19.98
CA LEU A 41 11.03 13.80 19.91
C LEU A 41 12.15 12.75 19.88
N PRO A 42 12.11 11.75 20.77
CA PRO A 42 13.14 10.73 20.77
C PRO A 42 13.15 10.02 19.41
N SER A 43 14.35 9.79 18.83
CA SER A 43 14.51 9.16 17.51
C SER A 43 13.85 7.77 17.41
N TRP A 44 13.59 7.13 18.55
CA TRP A 44 12.89 5.85 18.64
C TRP A 44 11.35 5.96 18.49
N LEU A 45 10.76 7.15 18.60
CA LEU A 45 9.31 7.36 18.45
C LEU A 45 8.88 7.46 16.97
N SER A 46 9.77 7.91 16.07
CA SER A 46 9.49 7.96 14.63
C SER A 46 9.51 6.59 13.94
N LEU A 47 10.31 5.63 14.42
CA LEU A 47 10.38 4.30 13.79
C LEU A 47 9.14 3.43 14.06
N LYS A 48 8.45 3.61 15.19
CA LYS A 48 7.25 2.84 15.53
C LYS A 48 6.03 3.21 14.67
N MET A 49 5.96 4.45 14.18
CA MET A 49 4.79 4.95 13.44
C MET A 49 4.80 4.64 11.93
N ILE A 50 5.94 4.26 11.35
CA ILE A 50 6.02 3.93 9.91
C ILE A 50 5.72 2.44 9.68
N LYS A 51 6.04 1.53 10.62
CA LYS A 51 5.84 0.08 10.42
C LYS A 51 4.37 -0.37 10.39
N GLU A 52 3.48 0.21 11.21
CA GLU A 52 2.17 -0.42 11.45
C GLU A 52 1.09 -0.10 10.40
N ASN A 53 1.11 1.11 9.82
CA ASN A 53 0.14 1.51 8.80
C ASN A 53 0.63 1.32 7.36
N VAL A 54 1.94 1.23 7.14
CA VAL A 54 2.52 1.00 5.81
C VAL A 54 2.41 -0.48 5.45
N MET A 55 2.77 -1.41 6.36
CA MET A 55 2.51 -2.85 6.19
C MET A 55 1.04 -3.18 5.91
N LYS A 56 0.10 -2.59 6.67
CA LYS A 56 -1.34 -2.81 6.46
C LYS A 56 -1.83 -2.32 5.08
N LYS A 57 -1.36 -1.17 4.59
CA LYS A 57 -1.77 -0.63 3.28
C LYS A 57 -1.11 -1.35 2.10
N LEU A 58 0.13 -1.80 2.28
CA LEU A 58 0.91 -2.56 1.31
C LEU A 58 0.37 -3.98 1.10
N MET A 59 0.05 -4.69 2.19
CA MET A 59 -0.56 -6.03 2.10
C MET A 59 -1.93 -6.02 1.40
N ILE A 60 -2.73 -4.98 1.60
CA ILE A 60 -4.07 -4.88 0.98
C ILE A 60 -3.97 -4.76 -0.55
N PHE A 61 -2.99 -4.02 -1.09
CA PHE A 61 -2.79 -3.88 -2.53
C PHE A 61 -2.24 -5.16 -3.18
N ALA A 62 -1.30 -5.83 -2.51
CA ALA A 62 -0.74 -7.11 -2.94
C ALA A 62 -1.81 -8.20 -3.11
N VAL A 63 -2.72 -8.32 -2.13
CA VAL A 63 -3.80 -9.33 -2.14
C VAL A 63 -4.90 -8.98 -3.15
N LEU A 64 -5.21 -7.69 -3.35
CA LEU A 64 -6.25 -7.23 -4.31
C LEU A 64 -5.82 -7.35 -5.78
N CYS A 65 -4.59 -6.92 -6.11
CA CYS A 65 -4.11 -6.97 -7.50
C CYS A 65 -3.95 -8.41 -7.99
N VAL A 66 -3.54 -9.31 -7.11
CA VAL A 66 -3.39 -10.72 -7.42
C VAL A 66 -4.78 -11.40 -7.43
N GLY A 67 -5.60 -11.21 -6.40
CA GLY A 67 -6.91 -11.85 -6.28
C GLY A 67 -7.91 -11.53 -7.41
N GLY A 68 -7.94 -10.28 -7.91
CA GLY A 68 -8.84 -9.88 -9.00
C GLY A 68 -8.45 -10.47 -10.36
N VAL A 69 -7.15 -10.50 -10.67
CA VAL A 69 -6.63 -11.08 -11.92
C VAL A 69 -6.78 -12.60 -11.89
N ILE A 70 -6.46 -13.25 -10.77
CA ILE A 70 -6.66 -14.70 -10.58
C ILE A 70 -8.12 -15.07 -10.74
N GLY A 71 -9.01 -14.36 -10.06
CA GLY A 71 -10.44 -14.65 -10.10
C GLY A 71 -10.99 -14.61 -11.53
N TYR A 72 -10.59 -13.59 -12.30
CA TYR A 72 -10.96 -13.45 -13.70
C TYR A 72 -10.43 -14.62 -14.57
N PHE A 73 -9.14 -14.94 -14.47
CA PHE A 73 -8.54 -16.01 -15.26
C PHE A 73 -9.05 -17.40 -14.87
N ALA A 74 -9.17 -17.68 -13.57
CA ALA A 74 -9.66 -18.96 -13.06
C ALA A 74 -11.14 -19.17 -13.40
N MET A 75 -12.00 -18.16 -13.27
CA MET A 75 -13.40 -18.28 -13.70
C MET A 75 -13.53 -18.53 -15.20
N ASN A 76 -12.78 -17.79 -16.02
CA ASN A 76 -12.84 -17.93 -17.47
C ASN A 76 -12.37 -19.32 -17.92
N ALA A 77 -11.28 -19.81 -17.33
CA ALA A 77 -10.75 -21.15 -17.61
C ALA A 77 -11.68 -22.26 -17.07
N MET A 78 -12.32 -22.05 -15.92
CA MET A 78 -13.30 -22.98 -15.36
C MET A 78 -14.55 -23.08 -16.23
N PHE A 79 -15.06 -21.96 -16.75
CA PHE A 79 -16.17 -21.94 -17.70
C PHE A 79 -15.84 -22.64 -19.02
N SER A 80 -14.58 -22.64 -19.44
CA SER A 80 -14.14 -23.28 -20.68
C SER A 80 -13.88 -24.79 -20.53
N SER A 81 -13.30 -25.22 -19.40
CA SER A 81 -12.83 -26.60 -19.21
C SER A 81 -13.73 -27.48 -18.35
N GLY A 82 -14.57 -26.89 -17.48
CA GLY A 82 -15.39 -27.60 -16.50
C GLY A 82 -14.61 -28.36 -15.43
N LYS A 83 -13.27 -28.26 -15.42
CA LYS A 83 -12.38 -28.97 -14.49
C LYS A 83 -11.51 -27.95 -13.75
N ILE A 84 -11.66 -27.90 -12.43
CA ILE A 84 -10.97 -26.91 -11.60
C ILE A 84 -9.44 -27.04 -11.70
N GLU A 85 -8.89 -28.25 -11.73
CA GLU A 85 -7.44 -28.49 -11.83
C GLU A 85 -6.83 -27.84 -13.08
N LYS A 86 -7.47 -28.04 -14.24
CA LYS A 86 -7.01 -27.45 -15.50
C LYS A 86 -7.12 -25.92 -15.46
N ALA A 87 -8.19 -25.40 -14.86
CA ALA A 87 -8.37 -23.96 -14.70
C ALA A 87 -7.28 -23.33 -13.82
N LEU A 88 -6.91 -23.99 -12.72
CA LEU A 88 -5.83 -23.54 -11.84
C LEU A 88 -4.46 -23.66 -12.52
N GLN A 89 -4.20 -24.73 -13.28
CA GLN A 89 -2.97 -24.89 -14.08
C GLN A 89 -2.82 -23.77 -15.11
N GLU A 90 -3.89 -23.45 -15.84
CA GLU A 90 -3.90 -22.34 -16.79
C GLU A 90 -3.70 -20.99 -16.08
N ALA A 91 -4.36 -20.77 -14.95
CA ALA A 91 -4.16 -19.56 -14.15
C ALA A 91 -2.70 -19.43 -13.67
N ALA A 92 -2.10 -20.48 -13.13
CA ALA A 92 -0.69 -20.50 -12.72
C ALA A 92 0.24 -20.19 -13.90
N ALA A 93 0.02 -20.83 -15.05
CA ALA A 93 0.82 -20.59 -16.25
C ALA A 93 0.72 -19.14 -16.74
N GLN A 94 -0.45 -18.50 -16.63
CA GLN A 94 -0.62 -17.09 -16.98
C GLN A 94 0.04 -16.16 -15.98
N LEU A 95 -0.06 -16.44 -14.68
CA LEU A 95 0.56 -15.64 -13.63
C LEU A 95 2.09 -15.68 -13.76
N ASN A 96 2.66 -16.88 -13.92
CA ASN A 96 4.11 -17.07 -14.04
C ASN A 96 4.75 -16.31 -15.21
N LYS A 97 4.00 -15.91 -16.24
CA LYS A 97 4.55 -15.10 -17.36
C LYS A 97 5.08 -13.74 -16.92
N ASN A 98 4.57 -13.21 -15.80
CA ASN A 98 4.92 -11.90 -15.28
C ASN A 98 5.69 -11.99 -13.95
N LEU A 99 6.13 -13.19 -13.55
CA LEU A 99 6.91 -13.40 -12.32
C LEU A 99 8.42 -13.46 -12.61
N PRO A 100 9.28 -13.07 -11.65
CA PRO A 100 8.94 -12.58 -10.31
C PRO A 100 8.33 -11.17 -10.34
N MET A 101 7.36 -10.92 -9.46
CA MET A 101 6.64 -9.65 -9.37
C MET A 101 6.65 -9.13 -7.93
N GLN A 102 7.12 -7.90 -7.75
CA GLN A 102 7.05 -7.22 -6.48
C GLN A 102 5.59 -6.80 -6.22
N VAL A 103 4.99 -7.33 -5.15
CA VAL A 103 3.58 -7.07 -4.81
C VAL A 103 3.45 -5.94 -3.78
N ASP A 104 4.50 -5.72 -2.99
CA ASP A 104 4.66 -4.57 -2.11
C ASP A 104 6.15 -4.27 -1.83
N GLU A 105 6.46 -3.30 -0.96
CA GLU A 105 7.84 -2.87 -0.67
C GLU A 105 8.76 -4.00 -0.18
N LEU A 106 8.21 -5.01 0.51
CA LEU A 106 8.99 -6.07 1.15
C LEU A 106 8.69 -7.46 0.58
N THR A 107 7.60 -7.63 -0.15
CA THR A 107 7.09 -8.93 -0.59
C THR A 107 7.16 -9.05 -2.10
N THR A 108 7.77 -10.14 -2.56
CA THR A 108 7.86 -10.52 -3.97
C THR A 108 7.17 -11.86 -4.17
N LEU A 109 6.25 -11.94 -5.12
CA LEU A 109 5.72 -13.21 -5.61
C LEU A 109 6.74 -13.78 -6.59
N GLU A 110 7.38 -14.89 -6.22
CA GLU A 110 8.44 -15.49 -7.05
C GLU A 110 7.89 -16.49 -8.05
N ALA A 111 6.94 -17.32 -7.63
CA ALA A 111 6.39 -18.38 -8.45
C ALA A 111 4.97 -18.77 -8.00
N VAL A 112 4.18 -19.26 -8.94
CA VAL A 112 2.88 -19.90 -8.67
C VAL A 112 2.91 -21.31 -9.23
N SER A 113 2.59 -22.30 -8.41
CA SER A 113 2.52 -23.72 -8.80
C SER A 113 1.14 -24.29 -8.53
N THR A 114 0.86 -25.49 -9.03
CA THR A 114 -0.41 -26.19 -8.81
C THR A 114 -0.18 -27.62 -8.42
N GLU A 115 -0.97 -28.09 -7.46
CA GLU A 115 -1.00 -29.48 -6.99
C GLU A 115 -2.46 -29.96 -7.01
N GLY A 116 -2.86 -30.60 -8.12
CA GLY A 116 -4.26 -30.98 -8.33
C GLY A 116 -5.19 -29.77 -8.34
N SER A 117 -6.10 -29.70 -7.36
CA SER A 117 -7.05 -28.58 -7.18
C SER A 117 -6.52 -27.49 -6.22
N VAL A 118 -5.21 -27.52 -5.92
CA VAL A 118 -4.55 -26.54 -5.06
C VAL A 118 -3.68 -25.61 -5.90
N LEU A 119 -3.82 -24.30 -5.68
CA LEU A 119 -2.97 -23.27 -6.26
C LEU A 119 -2.02 -22.73 -5.19
N VAL A 120 -0.72 -22.89 -5.38
CA VAL A 120 0.33 -22.59 -4.41
C VAL A 120 1.07 -21.34 -4.83
N TYR A 121 1.11 -20.33 -3.97
CA TYR A 121 1.86 -19.09 -4.15
C TYR A 121 3.13 -19.11 -3.33
N ASN A 122 4.26 -18.86 -3.96
CA ASN A 122 5.56 -18.80 -3.31
C ASN A 122 6.00 -17.34 -3.23
N TYR A 123 5.89 -16.77 -2.05
CA TYR A 123 6.31 -15.42 -1.71
C TYR A 123 7.66 -15.42 -1.00
N LYS A 124 8.45 -14.40 -1.34
CA LYS A 124 9.68 -14.03 -0.63
C LYS A 124 9.48 -12.69 0.04
N VAL A 125 9.85 -12.60 1.31
CA VAL A 125 9.72 -11.40 2.13
C VAL A 125 11.11 -10.95 2.60
N ASP A 126 11.44 -9.67 2.36
CA ASP A 126 12.68 -9.05 2.81
C ASP A 126 12.61 -8.65 4.29
N VAL A 127 12.56 -9.66 5.15
CA VAL A 127 12.61 -9.54 6.60
C VAL A 127 13.53 -10.59 7.18
N LYS A 128 14.17 -10.29 8.32
CA LYS A 128 14.86 -11.33 9.09
C LYS A 128 13.85 -12.04 9.98
N LYS A 129 13.86 -13.38 9.93
CA LYS A 129 13.02 -14.23 10.77
C LYS A 129 13.14 -13.89 12.26
N ASP A 130 14.36 -13.66 12.76
CA ASP A 130 14.64 -13.37 14.17
C ASP A 130 14.12 -11.99 14.64
N GLU A 131 13.82 -11.09 13.70
CA GLU A 131 13.30 -9.75 13.99
C GLU A 131 11.78 -9.65 13.80
N THR A 132 11.13 -10.78 13.46
CA THR A 132 9.71 -10.85 13.12
C THR A 132 8.97 -11.77 14.09
N ASP A 133 7.93 -11.23 14.74
CA ASP A 133 6.98 -12.05 15.49
C ASP A 133 6.11 -12.82 14.50
N LEU A 134 6.45 -14.10 14.27
CA LEU A 134 5.78 -14.93 13.27
C LEU A 134 4.32 -15.19 13.61
N ASP A 135 3.97 -15.29 14.90
CA ASP A 135 2.58 -15.53 15.31
C ASP A 135 1.70 -14.33 14.95
N VAL A 136 2.19 -13.12 15.22
CA VAL A 136 1.50 -11.87 14.83
C VAL A 136 1.43 -11.75 13.31
N PHE A 137 2.54 -12.03 12.61
CA PHE A 137 2.60 -11.97 11.14
C PHE A 137 1.58 -12.93 10.50
N THR A 138 1.59 -14.20 10.89
CA THR A 138 0.67 -15.22 10.37
C THR A 138 -0.78 -14.85 10.65
N ALA A 139 -1.10 -14.35 11.85
CA ALA A 139 -2.45 -13.94 12.20
C ALA A 139 -2.95 -12.75 11.36
N GLU A 140 -2.11 -11.73 11.15
CA GLU A 140 -2.47 -10.56 10.34
C GLU A 140 -2.63 -10.92 8.85
N VAL A 141 -1.70 -11.69 8.29
CA VAL A 141 -1.77 -12.14 6.88
C VAL A 141 -3.01 -12.99 6.66
N LYS A 142 -3.26 -13.99 7.51
CA LYS A 142 -4.43 -14.86 7.41
C LYS A 142 -5.73 -14.05 7.47
N LYS A 143 -5.83 -13.11 8.41
CA LYS A 143 -7.00 -12.22 8.53
C LYS A 143 -7.24 -11.43 7.24
N ASN A 144 -6.19 -10.89 6.62
CA ASN A 144 -6.29 -10.11 5.38
C ASN A 144 -6.69 -10.98 4.18
N LEU A 145 -6.13 -12.19 4.07
CA LEU A 145 -6.50 -13.16 3.04
C LEU A 145 -7.97 -13.56 3.17
N MET A 146 -8.41 -13.94 4.36
CA MET A 146 -9.80 -14.30 4.64
C MET A 146 -10.74 -13.13 4.30
N ALA A 147 -10.41 -11.91 4.72
CA ALA A 147 -11.22 -10.72 4.41
C ALA A 147 -11.33 -10.43 2.89
N THR A 148 -10.39 -10.91 2.08
CA THR A 148 -10.38 -10.67 0.63
C THR A 148 -10.97 -11.81 -0.18
N MET A 149 -10.91 -13.05 0.33
CA MET A 149 -11.33 -14.24 -0.42
C MET A 149 -12.63 -14.84 0.11
N CYS A 150 -12.84 -14.85 1.43
CA CYS A 150 -14.01 -15.49 2.02
C CYS A 150 -15.29 -14.67 1.75
N GLY A 151 -16.34 -15.35 1.29
CA GLY A 151 -17.64 -14.73 1.00
C GLY A 151 -17.65 -13.81 -0.22
N LYS A 152 -16.55 -13.76 -0.99
CA LYS A 152 -16.43 -12.92 -2.18
C LYS A 152 -16.41 -13.75 -3.45
N GLU A 153 -17.11 -13.26 -4.47
CA GLU A 153 -16.95 -13.78 -5.82
C GLU A 153 -15.60 -13.29 -6.37
N PRO A 154 -14.85 -14.13 -7.10
CA PRO A 154 -15.27 -15.45 -7.57
C PRO A 154 -14.83 -16.65 -6.71
N PHE A 155 -14.14 -16.38 -5.61
CA PHE A 155 -13.58 -17.41 -4.74
C PHE A 155 -14.65 -18.36 -4.20
N SER A 156 -15.83 -17.86 -3.82
CA SER A 156 -16.95 -18.71 -3.38
C SER A 156 -17.30 -19.84 -4.36
N LYS A 157 -17.35 -19.55 -5.68
CA LYS A 157 -17.57 -20.56 -6.72
C LYS A 157 -16.39 -21.49 -6.88
N LEU A 158 -15.17 -20.97 -6.81
CA LEU A 158 -13.95 -21.76 -6.94
C LEU A 158 -13.83 -22.76 -5.77
N TYR A 159 -14.14 -22.33 -4.54
CA TYR A 159 -14.23 -23.20 -3.37
C TYR A 159 -15.31 -24.27 -3.51
N SER A 160 -16.49 -23.90 -4.01
CA SER A 160 -17.58 -24.85 -4.29
C SER A 160 -17.20 -25.90 -5.34
N ALA A 161 -16.20 -25.59 -6.18
CA ALA A 161 -15.64 -26.48 -7.19
C ALA A 161 -14.47 -27.32 -6.68
N GLY A 162 -14.06 -27.18 -5.42
CA GLY A 162 -12.95 -27.91 -4.81
C GLY A 162 -11.60 -27.20 -4.89
N ALA A 163 -11.54 -25.91 -5.27
CA ALA A 163 -10.30 -25.16 -5.24
C ALA A 163 -9.81 -24.91 -3.81
N SER A 164 -8.49 -24.95 -3.62
CA SER A 164 -7.82 -24.47 -2.41
C SER A 164 -6.61 -23.62 -2.80
N TYR A 165 -6.23 -22.69 -1.94
CA TYR A 165 -5.11 -21.78 -2.15
C TYR A 165 -4.12 -21.88 -1.00
N VAL A 166 -2.85 -22.07 -1.31
CA VAL A 166 -1.77 -22.14 -0.33
C VAL A 166 -0.83 -20.97 -0.54
N TYR A 167 -0.51 -20.25 0.53
CA TYR A 167 0.36 -19.09 0.54
C TYR A 167 1.60 -19.40 1.36
N ASN A 168 2.72 -19.64 0.67
CA ASN A 168 4.01 -19.94 1.25
C ASN A 168 4.85 -18.66 1.32
N TYR A 169 5.26 -18.27 2.52
CA TYR A 169 6.14 -17.12 2.74
C TYR A 169 7.50 -17.60 3.24
N THR A 170 8.54 -17.18 2.54
CA THR A 170 9.94 -17.44 2.89
C THR A 170 10.71 -16.14 3.05
N ASP A 171 11.76 -16.14 3.86
CA ASP A 171 12.67 -14.99 3.94
C ASP A 171 13.68 -14.96 2.78
N THR A 172 14.55 -13.95 2.76
CA THR A 172 15.60 -13.81 1.75
C THR A 172 16.66 -14.91 1.80
N ALA A 173 16.79 -15.62 2.92
CA ALA A 173 17.65 -16.79 3.07
C ALA A 173 16.95 -18.10 2.66
N GLY A 174 15.66 -18.04 2.32
CA GLY A 174 14.83 -19.19 1.95
C GLY A 174 14.26 -19.95 3.15
N ALA A 175 14.38 -19.43 4.38
CA ALA A 175 13.75 -20.04 5.55
C ALA A 175 12.25 -19.78 5.54
N ALA A 176 11.45 -20.81 5.84
CA ALA A 176 10.01 -20.67 5.95
C ALA A 176 9.64 -19.72 7.11
N LEU A 177 8.83 -18.72 6.78
CA LEU A 177 8.22 -17.77 7.72
C LEU A 177 6.84 -18.28 8.14
N THR A 178 5.96 -18.54 7.17
CA THR A 178 4.63 -19.11 7.41
C THR A 178 4.06 -19.75 6.15
N GLU A 179 3.15 -20.69 6.35
CA GLU A 179 2.28 -21.26 5.32
C GLU A 179 0.83 -21.03 5.74
N ILE A 180 -0.01 -20.56 4.82
CA ILE A 180 -1.43 -20.31 5.08
C ILE A 180 -2.26 -20.93 3.97
N THR A 181 -3.15 -21.84 4.33
CA THR A 181 -4.14 -22.41 3.42
C THR A 181 -5.47 -21.68 3.57
N ILE A 182 -6.08 -21.30 2.44
CA ILE A 182 -7.43 -20.75 2.37
C ILE A 182 -8.26 -21.64 1.45
N ASP A 183 -9.26 -22.29 2.05
CA ASP A 183 -10.21 -23.18 1.38
C ASP A 183 -11.65 -22.91 1.86
N ALA A 184 -12.58 -23.74 1.40
CA ALA A 184 -13.98 -23.64 1.76
C ALA A 184 -14.24 -23.75 3.28
N ASP A 185 -13.43 -24.50 4.01
CA ASP A 185 -13.64 -24.78 5.43
C ASP A 185 -13.03 -23.67 6.30
N THR A 186 -11.86 -23.16 5.90
CA THR A 186 -11.24 -21.98 6.49
C THR A 186 -12.15 -20.76 6.42
N CYS A 187 -12.97 -20.63 5.38
CA CYS A 187 -13.93 -19.54 5.25
C CYS A 187 -15.24 -19.72 6.05
N LYS A 188 -15.47 -20.88 6.67
CA LYS A 188 -16.64 -21.15 7.53
C LYS A 188 -16.35 -20.94 9.02
N SER A 189 -15.07 -20.98 9.41
CA SER A 189 -14.59 -20.78 10.79
C SER A 189 -14.54 -19.31 11.18
#